data_AF-A0A2T3Q1F2-F1
#
_entry.id   AF-A0A2T3Q1F2-F1
#
_cell.length_a   1.000
_cell.length_b   1.000
_cell.length_c   1.000
_cell.angle_alpha   90.00
_cell.angle_beta   90.00
_cell.angle_gamma   90.00
#
_symmetry.space_group_name_H-M   'P 1'
#
loop_
_entity.id
_entity.type
_entity.pdbx_description
1 polymer ?
#
loop_
_entity_poly.entity_id
_entity_poly.type
_entity_poly.pdbx_seq_one_letter_code
_entity_poly.pdbx_strand_id
1 'polypeptide(L)'
;MEYRFTLNSNESGTDHGWGGHQLVMGGAVQGGQAYGQWPNLTPGSEDDYNHGRIIPSMAADQVNASLCRWFGLNDQQVLTLFPHLTQFNSPYVPFI
;
A
#
# COMPACT_ATOMS: atom_id res chain seq x y z
N MET A 1 -4.61 -3.21 -9.92
CA MET A 1 -3.62 -4.28 -10.17
C MET A 1 -2.43 -3.99 -9.30
N GLU A 2 -2.02 -4.96 -8.49
CA GLU A 2 -0.84 -4.86 -7.65
C GLU A 2 0.36 -5.47 -8.40
N TYR A 3 1.50 -4.79 -8.42
CA TYR A 3 2.69 -5.20 -9.18
C TYR A 3 3.97 -4.90 -8.39
N ARG A 4 4.89 -5.88 -8.33
CA ARG A 4 6.16 -5.81 -7.59
C ARG A 4 7.25 -5.14 -8.42
N PHE A 5 8.06 -4.31 -7.76
CA PHE A 5 9.37 -3.86 -8.23
C PHE A 5 10.44 -4.66 -7.47
N THR A 6 11.09 -5.62 -8.13
CA THR A 6 12.26 -6.34 -7.60
C THR A 6 13.50 -5.88 -8.35
N LEU A 7 14.57 -5.59 -7.60
CA LEU A 7 15.82 -5.08 -8.17
C LEU A 7 16.71 -6.17 -8.77
N ASN A 8 16.42 -7.44 -8.48
CA ASN A 8 17.07 -8.60 -9.07
C ASN A 8 16.02 -9.51 -9.72
N SER A 9 16.20 -9.80 -11.00
CA SER A 9 15.39 -10.76 -11.75
C SER A 9 15.66 -12.17 -11.26
N ASN A 10 14.66 -12.83 -10.68
CA ASN A 10 14.68 -14.28 -10.45
C ASN A 10 13.86 -14.98 -11.55
N GLU A 11 14.51 -15.84 -12.34
CA GLU A 11 13.92 -16.56 -13.49
C GLU A 11 12.94 -17.70 -13.09
N SER A 12 12.34 -17.67 -11.90
CA SER A 12 11.57 -18.80 -11.35
C SER A 12 10.22 -18.44 -10.70
N GLY A 13 9.77 -17.18 -10.83
CA GLY A 13 8.34 -16.84 -10.79
C GLY A 13 7.48 -17.38 -9.64
N THR A 14 7.93 -17.28 -8.37
CA THR A 14 7.06 -17.54 -7.20
C THR A 14 7.31 -16.64 -5.99
N ASP A 15 8.27 -15.72 -6.06
CA ASP A 15 8.46 -14.62 -5.10
C ASP A 15 7.45 -13.50 -5.41
N HIS A 16 6.18 -13.81 -5.19
CA HIS A 16 5.11 -12.84 -5.27
C HIS A 16 5.08 -12.07 -3.95
N GLY A 17 5.59 -10.85 -3.97
CA GLY A 17 4.73 -9.88 -4.60
C GLY A 17 4.01 -8.79 -3.81
N TRP A 18 3.96 -8.71 -2.48
CA TRP A 18 2.93 -7.93 -1.75
C TRP A 18 3.07 -6.39 -1.74
N GLY A 19 3.70 -5.78 -2.76
CA GLY A 19 3.93 -4.34 -2.76
C GLY A 19 3.94 -3.77 -4.16
N GLY A 20 3.26 -2.64 -4.35
CA GLY A 20 3.19 -1.91 -5.61
C GLY A 20 2.61 -0.49 -5.44
N HIS A 21 2.65 0.31 -6.50
CA HIS A 21 2.04 1.64 -6.51
C HIS A 21 0.57 1.55 -6.91
N GLN A 22 -0.29 2.20 -6.12
CA GLN A 22 -1.72 2.30 -6.40
C GLN A 22 -2.04 3.71 -6.90
N LEU A 23 -2.73 3.80 -8.03
CA LEU A 23 -3.20 5.06 -8.59
C LEU A 23 -4.71 5.20 -8.32
N VAL A 24 -5.08 6.23 -7.55
CA VAL A 24 -6.48 6.57 -7.27
C VAL A 24 -6.82 7.87 -7.99
N MET A 25 -7.93 7.88 -8.74
CA MET A 25 -8.34 9.00 -9.58
C MET A 25 -9.87 9.18 -9.49
N GLY A 26 -10.34 10.43 -9.54
CA GLY A 26 -11.76 10.76 -9.51
C GLY A 26 -12.00 12.21 -9.07
N GLY A 27 -13.21 12.72 -9.28
CA GLY A 27 -13.55 14.11 -8.94
C GLY A 27 -13.51 14.41 -7.43
N ALA A 28 -13.70 13.40 -6.59
CA ALA A 28 -13.59 13.50 -5.14
C ALA A 28 -12.18 13.24 -4.60
N VAL A 29 -11.23 12.85 -5.46
CA VAL A 29 -9.86 12.50 -5.04
C VAL A 29 -9.02 13.77 -4.94
N GLN A 30 -8.26 13.88 -3.86
CA GLN A 30 -7.24 14.91 -3.66
C GLN A 30 -6.02 14.62 -4.54
N GLY A 31 -6.18 14.87 -5.85
CA GLY A 31 -5.17 14.55 -6.86
C GLY A 31 -3.88 15.36 -6.74
N GLY A 32 -2.84 14.93 -7.46
CA GLY A 32 -1.52 15.59 -7.46
C GLY A 32 -0.69 15.37 -6.19
N GLN A 33 -1.16 14.50 -5.29
CA GLN A 33 -0.46 14.11 -4.07
C GLN A 33 0.11 12.70 -4.21
N ALA A 34 1.31 12.50 -3.65
CA ALA A 34 1.89 11.19 -3.44
C ALA A 34 1.76 10.84 -1.95
N TYR A 35 1.22 9.65 -1.66
CA TYR A 35 1.11 9.13 -0.30
C TYR A 35 2.11 7.98 -0.14
N GLY A 36 2.84 7.99 0.99
CA GLY A 36 3.91 7.04 1.28
C GLY A 36 5.29 7.59 0.93
N GLN A 37 6.31 6.73 1.04
CA GLN A 37 7.69 7.09 0.76
C GLN A 37 8.21 6.27 -0.41
N TRP A 38 8.97 6.93 -1.29
CA TRP A 38 9.68 6.23 -2.35
C TRP A 38 10.87 5.48 -1.72
N PRO A 39 10.97 4.16 -1.93
CA PRO A 39 12.02 3.36 -1.31
C PRO A 39 13.39 3.63 -1.97
N ASN A 40 14.45 3.51 -1.19
CA ASN A 40 15.81 3.48 -1.70
C ASN A 40 16.09 2.13 -2.36
N LEU A 41 16.22 2.16 -3.68
CA LEU A 41 16.43 0.98 -4.52
C LEU A 41 17.89 0.51 -4.61
N THR A 42 18.77 0.99 -3.75
CA THR A 42 20.16 0.51 -3.70
C THR A 42 20.21 -0.84 -2.98
N PRO A 43 20.87 -1.88 -3.52
CA PRO A 43 21.06 -3.15 -2.81
C PRO A 43 21.72 -2.94 -1.44
N GLY A 44 21.15 -3.55 -0.41
CA GLY A 44 21.59 -3.39 0.98
C GLY A 44 21.22 -2.05 1.63
N SER A 45 20.31 -1.27 1.03
CA SER A 45 19.70 -0.11 1.70
C SER A 45 18.86 -0.54 2.91
N GLU A 46 18.44 0.43 3.72
CA GLU A 46 17.49 0.18 4.83
C GLU A 46 16.12 -0.33 4.35
N ASP A 47 15.76 -0.02 3.10
CA ASP A 47 14.51 -0.48 2.46
C ASP A 47 14.66 -1.85 1.79
N ASP A 48 15.89 -2.35 1.63
CA ASP A 48 16.17 -3.69 1.13
C ASP A 48 15.94 -4.73 2.24
N TYR A 49 14.69 -5.17 2.33
CA TYR A 49 14.33 -6.27 3.19
C TYR A 49 14.71 -7.61 2.54
N ASN A 50 15.91 -8.10 2.88
CA ASN A 50 16.37 -9.45 2.58
C ASN A 50 16.34 -9.80 1.07
N HIS A 51 17.39 -9.39 0.34
CA HIS A 51 17.67 -9.73 -1.06
C HIS A 51 16.72 -9.08 -2.08
N GLY A 52 16.50 -7.78 -1.96
CA GLY A 52 15.79 -6.94 -2.93
C GLY A 52 14.28 -6.89 -2.73
N ARG A 53 13.75 -7.34 -1.59
CA ARG A 53 12.31 -7.19 -1.28
C ARG A 53 12.11 -5.84 -0.63
N ILE A 54 11.17 -5.07 -1.17
CA ILE A 54 10.77 -3.80 -0.58
C ILE A 54 9.47 -4.02 0.20
N ILE A 55 9.41 -3.52 1.43
CA ILE A 55 8.17 -3.48 2.22
C ILE A 55 7.50 -2.12 1.99
N PRO A 56 6.24 -2.08 1.52
CA PRO A 56 5.53 -0.82 1.36
C PRO A 56 5.39 -0.07 2.68
N SER A 57 5.59 1.24 2.65
CA SER A 57 5.34 2.12 3.81
C SER A 57 3.85 2.24 4.18
N MET A 58 2.96 1.71 3.33
CA MET A 58 1.51 1.78 3.49
C MET A 58 0.88 0.45 3.14
N ALA A 59 -0.06 0.00 3.97
CA ALA A 59 -0.77 -1.24 3.73
C ALA A 59 -1.91 -1.05 2.70
N ALA A 60 -2.16 -2.06 1.88
CA ALA A 60 -3.31 -2.09 0.98
C ALA A 60 -4.64 -1.93 1.74
N ASP A 61 -4.72 -2.47 2.96
CA ASP A 61 -5.86 -2.31 3.86
C ASP A 61 -6.17 -0.84 4.16
N GLN A 62 -5.17 0.02 4.41
CA GLN A 62 -5.40 1.44 4.68
C GLN A 62 -5.98 2.18 3.45
N VAL A 63 -5.56 1.79 2.24
CA VAL A 63 -6.10 2.36 0.99
C VAL A 63 -7.52 1.87 0.74
N ASN A 64 -7.76 0.57 0.88
CA ASN A 64 -9.10 0.00 0.72
C ASN A 64 -10.08 0.51 1.78
N ALA A 65 -9.62 0.74 3.01
CA ALA A 65 -10.42 1.32 4.09
C ALA A 65 -10.92 2.72 3.74
N SER A 66 -10.04 3.57 3.17
CA SER A 66 -10.43 4.91 2.69
C SER A 66 -11.49 4.85 1.59
N LEU A 67 -11.36 3.90 0.65
CA LEU A 67 -12.37 3.69 -0.40
C LEU A 67 -13.70 3.18 0.17
N CYS A 68 -13.68 2.21 1.08
CA CYS A 68 -14.87 1.68 1.73
C CYS A 68 -15.63 2.77 2.50
N ARG A 69 -14.91 3.63 3.23
CA ARG A 69 -15.50 4.77 3.93
C ARG A 69 -16.15 5.75 2.96
N TRP A 70 -15.50 6.02 1.83
CA TRP A 70 -16.08 6.86 0.78
C TRP A 70 -17.34 6.25 0.14
N PHE A 71 -17.40 4.93 0.02
CA PHE A 71 -18.62 4.21 -0.39
C PHE A 71 -19.73 4.18 0.68
N GLY A 72 -19.50 4.78 1.84
CA GLY A 72 -20.51 4.97 2.88
C GLY A 72 -20.49 3.92 4.00
N LEU A 73 -19.45 3.08 4.08
CA LEU A 73 -19.28 2.19 5.24
C LEU A 73 -18.87 3.02 6.46
N ASN A 74 -19.40 2.63 7.62
CA ASN A 74 -18.95 3.18 8.91
C ASN A 74 -17.70 2.45 9.44
N ASP A 75 -17.07 3.02 10.46
CA ASP A 75 -15.81 2.51 11.02
C ASP A 75 -15.92 1.06 11.52
N GLN A 76 -17.05 0.66 12.14
CA GLN A 76 -17.25 -0.73 12.58
C GLN A 76 -17.31 -1.70 11.38
N GLN A 77 -17.97 -1.32 10.29
CA GLN A 77 -18.03 -2.14 9.08
C GLN A 77 -16.65 -2.26 8.43
N VAL A 78 -15.90 -1.16 8.37
CA VAL A 78 -14.52 -1.16 7.86
C VAL A 78 -13.62 -2.06 8.71
N LEU A 79 -13.67 -1.96 10.04
CA LEU A 79 -12.90 -2.82 10.95
C LEU A 79 -13.31 -4.30 10.89
N THR A 80 -14.56 -4.59 10.49
CA THR A 80 -15.00 -5.97 10.22
C THR A 80 -14.32 -6.55 8.98
N LEU A 81 -14.10 -5.73 7.95
CA LEU A 81 -13.42 -6.14 6.71
C LEU A 81 -11.91 -6.18 6.87
N PHE A 82 -11.34 -5.22 7.61
CA PHE A 82 -9.90 -5.03 7.78
C PHE A 82 -9.52 -4.95 9.27
N PRO A 83 -9.53 -6.08 10.01
CA PRO A 83 -9.32 -6.07 11.45
C PRO A 83 -7.90 -5.60 11.86
N HIS A 84 -6.93 -5.76 10.96
CA HIS A 84 -5.55 -5.32 11.19
C HIS A 84 -5.36 -3.80 11.16
N LEU A 85 -6.36 -3.02 10.74
CA LEU A 85 -6.29 -1.55 10.78
C LEU A 85 -6.05 -0.99 12.19
N THR A 86 -6.40 -1.78 13.22
CA THR A 86 -6.13 -1.46 14.63
C THR A 86 -4.63 -1.38 14.97
N GLN A 87 -3.76 -1.92 14.11
CA GLN A 87 -2.30 -1.87 14.28
C GLN A 87 -1.68 -0.57 13.76
N PHE A 88 -2.45 0.30 13.11
CA PHE A 88 -1.96 1.54 12.52
C PHE A 88 -2.39 2.77 13.32
N ASN A 89 -1.50 3.76 13.41
CA ASN A 89 -1.83 5.06 14.03
C ASN A 89 -2.95 5.80 13.28
N SER A 90 -3.02 5.63 11.96
CA SER A 90 -4.13 6.10 11.13
C SER A 90 -4.62 4.95 10.25
N PRO A 91 -5.87 4.49 10.40
CA PRO A 91 -6.43 3.41 9.57
C PRO A 91 -6.77 3.90 8.16
N TYR A 92 -6.80 5.21 7.93
CA TYR A 92 -7.20 5.82 6.67
C TYR A 92 -6.06 6.63 6.05
N VAL A 93 -6.00 6.58 4.73
CA VAL A 93 -5.16 7.46 3.90
C VAL A 93 -6.03 8.63 3.40
N PRO A 94 -5.62 9.90 3.62
CA PRO A 94 -6.45 11.06 3.32
C PRO A 94 -6.33 11.49 1.84
N PHE A 95 -6.66 10.59 0.90
CA PHE A 95 -6.70 10.90 -0.54
C PHE A 95 -8.10 11.23 -1.08
N ILE A 96 -9.12 11.18 -0.22
CA ILE A 96 -10.49 11.62 -0.48
C ILE A 96 -10.82 12.69 0.55
#